data_AF-A0AA97F902-F1
#
_entry.id   AF-A0AA97F902-F1
#
_cell.length_a   1.000
_cell.length_b   1.000
_cell.length_c   1.000
_cell.angle_alpha   90.00
_cell.angle_beta   90.00
_cell.angle_gamma   90.00
#
_symmetry.space_group_name_H-M   'P 1'
#
loop_
_entity.id
_entity.type
_entity.pdbx_description
1 polymer ?
#
loop_
_entity_poly.entity_id
_entity_poly.type
_entity_poly.pdbx_seq_one_letter_code
_entity_poly.pdbx_strand_id
1 'polypeptide(L)' 'MTGKDMAAFMAHMRWTKAKTARELGITRASLDKYLIDGAPKTLALACSALAFGLPAWTDGKAIIG' A
#
# COMPACT_ATOMS: atom_id res chain seq x y z
N MET A 1 -2.88 -4.35 9.92
CA MET A 1 -4.10 -4.78 9.21
C MET A 1 -4.05 -6.29 9.07
N THR A 2 -5.19 -6.97 9.00
CA THR A 2 -5.26 -8.42 8.74
C THR A 2 -4.99 -8.73 7.27
N GLY A 3 -4.73 -9.99 6.93
CA GLY A 3 -4.60 -10.42 5.53
C GLY A 3 -5.88 -10.18 4.71
N LYS A 4 -7.06 -10.29 5.34
CA LYS A 4 -8.35 -9.96 4.72
C LYS A 4 -8.45 -8.49 4.34
N ASP A 5 -7.98 -7.59 5.20
CA ASP A 5 -7.96 -6.15 4.92
C ASP A 5 -7.04 -5.84 3.72
N MET A 6 -5.90 -6.52 3.64
CA MET A 6 -4.96 -6.37 2.53
C MET A 6 -5.58 -6.85 1.20
N ALA A 7 -6.26 -8.00 1.22
CA ALA A 7 -7.00 -8.49 0.05
C ALA A 7 -8.14 -7.54 -0.35
N ALA A 8 -8.88 -6.99 0.62
CA ALA A 8 -9.94 -6.00 0.39
C ALA A 8 -9.38 -4.70 -0.22
N PHE A 9 -8.23 -4.21 0.27
CA PHE A 9 -7.54 -3.07 -0.32
C PHE A 9 -7.17 -3.33 -1.79
N MET A 10 -6.58 -4.49 -2.10
CA MET A 10 -6.25 -4.84 -3.48
C MET A 10 -7.48 -4.89 -4.39
N ALA A 11 -8.60 -5.43 -3.88
CA ALA A 11 -9.86 -5.47 -4.60
C ALA A 11 -10.44 -4.05 -4.83
N HIS A 12 -10.40 -3.21 -3.80
CA HIS A 12 -10.84 -1.81 -3.88
C HIS A 12 -10.05 -1.02 -4.93
N MET A 13 -8.72 -1.15 -4.92
CA MET A 13 -7.84 -0.48 -5.88
C MET A 13 -7.84 -1.12 -7.27
N ARG A 14 -8.42 -2.32 -7.40
CA ARG A 14 -8.35 -3.18 -8.60
C ARG A 14 -6.90 -3.44 -9.05
N TRP A 15 -6.01 -3.68 -8.08
CA TRP A 15 -4.59 -3.88 -8.33
C TRP A 15 -4.21 -5.36 -8.32
N THR A 16 -3.28 -5.71 -9.20
CA THR A 16 -2.63 -7.03 -9.17
C THR A 16 -1.62 -7.09 -8.02
N LYS A 17 -1.18 -8.30 -7.63
CA LYS A 17 -0.07 -8.47 -6.68
C LYS A 17 1.20 -7.74 -7.13
N ALA A 18 1.47 -7.75 -8.43
CA ALA A 18 2.64 -7.09 -9.02
C ALA A 18 2.60 -5.57 -8.80
N LYS A 19 1.45 -4.97 -9.14
CA LYS A 19 1.23 -3.54 -9.00
C LYS A 19 1.24 -3.15 -7.53
N THR A 20 0.52 -3.88 -6.69
CA THR A 20 0.46 -3.62 -5.24
C THR A 20 1.85 -3.64 -4.61
N ALA A 21 2.68 -4.64 -4.92
CA ALA A 21 4.04 -4.72 -4.44
C ALA A 21 4.89 -3.52 -4.89
N ARG A 22 4.75 -3.13 -6.17
CA ARG A 22 5.45 -1.97 -6.75
C ARG A 22 5.04 -0.65 -6.09
N GLU A 23 3.75 -0.38 -5.97
CA GLU A 23 3.22 0.86 -5.38
C GLU A 23 3.53 0.97 -3.89
N LEU A 24 3.53 -0.15 -3.16
CA LEU A 24 3.90 -0.18 -1.74
C LEU A 24 5.42 -0.26 -1.50
N GLY A 25 6.24 -0.38 -2.55
CA GLY A 25 7.70 -0.49 -2.42
C GLY A 25 8.16 -1.77 -1.70
N ILE A 26 7.39 -2.86 -1.79
CA ILE A 26 7.70 -4.14 -1.14
C ILE A 26 7.92 -5.25 -2.17
N THR A 27 8.51 -6.36 -1.74
CA THR A 27 8.63 -7.55 -2.58
C THR A 27 7.30 -8.29 -2.67
N ARG A 28 7.10 -9.06 -3.75
CA ARG A 28 5.96 -9.98 -3.89
C ARG A 28 5.90 -11.01 -2.77
N ALA A 29 7.05 -11.53 -2.32
CA ALA A 29 7.12 -12.47 -1.22
C ALA A 29 6.61 -11.86 0.10
N SER A 30 6.97 -10.60 0.39
CA SER A 30 6.44 -9.88 1.54
C SER A 30 4.93 -9.67 1.42
N LEU A 31 4.43 -9.34 0.22
CA LEU A 31 3.00 -9.20 -0.02
C LEU A 31 2.24 -10.51 0.22
N ASP A 32 2.75 -11.64 -0.30
CA ASP A 32 2.14 -12.95 -0.09
C ASP A 32 2.13 -13.34 1.40
N LYS A 33 3.21 -13.05 2.13
CA LYS A 33 3.24 -13.21 3.58
C LYS A 33 2.18 -12.35 4.28
N TYR A 34 2.04 -11.08 3.90
CA TYR A 34 1.05 -10.18 4.51
C TYR A 34 -0.40 -10.56 4.22
N LEU A 35 -0.66 -11.23 3.10
CA LEU A 35 -1.99 -11.77 2.79
C LEU A 35 -2.38 -12.93 3.72
N ILE A 36 -1.41 -13.65 4.29
CA ILE A 36 -1.62 -14.77 5.21
C ILE A 36 -1.57 -14.29 6.66
N ASP A 37 -0.44 -13.69 7.05
CA ASP A 37 -0.12 -13.36 8.45
C ASP A 37 -0.68 -12.00 8.88
N GLY A 38 -1.08 -11.16 7.91
CA GLY A 38 -1.37 -9.75 8.14
C GLY A 38 -0.14 -8.86 8.03
N ALA A 39 -0.39 -7.56 7.90
CA ALA A 39 0.63 -6.55 7.65
C ALA A 39 0.78 -5.57 8.83
N PRO A 40 2.00 -5.03 9.05
CA PRO A 40 2.25 -4.06 10.11
C PRO A 40 1.43 -2.79 9.94
N LYS A 41 1.19 -2.07 11.04
CA LYS A 41 0.37 -0.84 11.06
C LYS A 41 0.91 0.25 10.13
N THR A 42 2.24 0.35 9.96
CA THR A 42 2.86 1.27 9.00
C THR A 42 2.40 1.02 7.57
N LEU A 43 2.27 -0.25 7.17
CA LEU A 43 1.78 -0.61 5.83
C LEU A 43 0.28 -0.33 5.70
N ALA A 44 -0.49 -0.50 6.79
CA ALA A 44 -1.90 -0.15 6.80
C ALA A 44 -2.11 1.34 6.53
N LEU A 45 -1.30 2.21 7.16
CA LEU A 45 -1.32 3.65 6.92
C LEU A 45 -0.96 3.97 5.47
N ALA A 46 0.06 3.32 4.90
CA ALA A 46 0.44 3.50 3.49
C ALA A 46 -0.69 3.09 2.53
N CYS A 47 -1.35 1.95 2.76
CA CYS A 47 -2.51 1.51 1.97
C CYS A 47 -3.66 2.52 2.06
N SER A 48 -3.96 3.03 3.26
CA SER A 48 -4.96 4.07 3.44
C SER A 48 -4.58 5.34 2.67
N ALA A 49 -3.32 5.78 2.76
CA ALA A 49 -2.85 6.96 2.07
C ALA A 49 -3.06 6.86 0.55
N LEU A 50 -2.68 5.73 -0.03
CA LEU A 50 -2.89 5.44 -1.45
C LEU A 50 -4.37 5.35 -1.83
N ALA A 51 -5.20 4.73 -0.99
CA ALA A 51 -6.64 4.60 -1.25
C ALA A 51 -7.37 5.95 -1.27
N PHE A 52 -6.95 6.89 -0.41
CA PHE A 52 -7.48 8.26 -0.39
C PHE A 52 -6.86 9.17 -1.46
N GLY A 53 -5.94 8.66 -2.28
CA GLY A 53 -5.26 9.46 -3.31
C GLY A 53 -4.41 10.58 -2.73
N LEU A 54 -3.87 10.39 -1.51
CA LEU A 54 -2.99 11.37 -0.89
C LEU A 54 -1.72 11.55 -1.74
N PRO A 55 -1.26 12.80 -1.93
CA PRO A 55 -0.05 13.06 -2.69
C PRO A 55 1.16 12.43 -1.98
N ALA A 56 2.21 12.18 -2.74
CA ALA A 56 3.49 11.79 -2.17
C ALA A 56 3.90 12.81 -1.09
N TRP A 57 4.44 12.31 0.02
CA TRP A 57 4.95 13.18 1.07
C TRP A 57 6.04 14.07 0.49
N THR A 58 5.76 15.35 0.38
CA THR A 58 6.74 16.38 0.07
C THR A 58 7.17 16.97 1.40
N ASP A 59 8.47 17.06 1.62
CA ASP A 59 9.12 17.71 2.76
C ASP A 59 8.91 19.24 2.79
N GLY A 60 7.84 19.74 2.17
CA GLY A 60 7.58 21.17 1.96
C GLY A 60 8.38 21.81 0.82
N LYS A 61 9.18 21.04 0.06
CA LYS A 61 10.06 21.60 -0.98
C LYS A 61 9.46 21.69 -2.40
N ALA A 62 8.22 21.25 -2.62
CA ALA A 62 7.64 21.19 -3.96
C ALA A 62 6.47 22.17 -4.13
N ILE A 63 6.79 23.46 -4.20
CA ILE A 63 5.98 24.49 -4.89
C ILE A 63 6.89 25.51 -5.59
N ILE A 64 7.77 25.06 -6.50
CA ILE A 64 8.27 25.93 -7.57
C ILE A 64 8.64 25.05 -8.77
N GLY A 65 7.86 25.13 -9.83
CA GLY A 65 8.05 24.41 -11.09
C GLY A 65 6.89 24.70 -12.03
#